data_AF-A0A4U8SW11-F1
#
_entry.id   AF-A0A4U8SW11-F1
#
_cell.length_a   1.000
_cell.length_b   1.000
_cell.length_c   1.000
_cell.angle_alpha   90.00
_cell.angle_beta   90.00
_cell.angle_gamma   90.00
#
_symmetry.space_group_name_H-M   'P 1'
#
loop_
_entity.id
_entity.type
_entity.pdbx_description
1 polymer ?
#
loop_
_entity_poly.entity_id
_entity_poly.type
_entity_poly.pdbx_seq_one_letter_code
_entity_poly.pdbx_strand_id
1 'polypeptide(L)'
;MTNNSEGAETRKSRFLDSENVRLISVQAQEICKFYRQKYKIDLVKGKYVKNALIKTIRHYIAYLKEFDCRVTSVDFYKVYAWFSYFLAEELHSKDMQNGVLKVAVWIMCYTLKLNGRVITDIEMIEKILRLVQNELGDRSKFGIGKNGLYMIMKIVSIVEISNADN
;
A
#
# COMPACT_ATOMS: atom_id res chain seq x y z
N MET A 1 16.48 -30.98 -33.68
CA MET A 1 15.20 -30.60 -33.04
C MET A 1 15.10 -31.32 -31.72
N THR A 2 15.42 -30.64 -30.63
CA THR A 2 15.12 -31.08 -29.26
C THR A 2 14.40 -29.92 -28.59
N ASN A 3 13.16 -30.19 -28.20
CA ASN A 3 12.20 -29.23 -27.68
C ASN A 3 12.67 -28.65 -26.34
N ASN A 4 13.05 -27.36 -26.34
CA ASN A 4 13.05 -26.56 -25.12
C ASN A 4 11.61 -26.11 -24.85
N SER A 5 10.80 -26.97 -24.23
CA SER A 5 9.53 -26.58 -23.62
C SER A 5 9.70 -26.39 -22.12
N GLU A 6 10.56 -25.46 -21.71
CA GLU A 6 10.43 -24.85 -20.39
C GLU A 6 9.20 -23.93 -20.46
N GLY A 7 8.10 -24.36 -19.84
CA GLY A 7 6.83 -23.67 -19.86
C GLY A 7 7.02 -22.21 -19.44
N ALA A 8 6.70 -21.27 -20.33
CA ALA A 8 6.80 -19.85 -20.07
C ALA A 8 5.80 -19.44 -18.97
N GLU A 9 6.24 -19.54 -17.72
CA GLU A 9 5.49 -19.05 -16.58
C GLU A 9 5.17 -17.57 -16.79
N THR A 10 3.88 -17.24 -16.85
CA THR A 10 3.43 -15.88 -17.10
C THR A 10 3.83 -14.95 -15.94
N ARG A 11 4.05 -13.65 -16.20
CA ARG A 11 4.30 -12.65 -15.12
C ARG A 11 3.24 -12.72 -14.02
N LYS A 12 1.99 -12.99 -14.42
CA LYS A 12 0.84 -13.18 -13.52
C LYS A 12 0.99 -14.41 -12.63
N SER A 13 1.40 -15.56 -13.17
CA SER A 13 1.55 -16.78 -12.35
C SER A 13 2.68 -16.65 -11.34
N ARG A 14 3.80 -16.00 -11.70
CA ARG A 14 4.87 -15.69 -10.75
C ARG A 14 4.45 -14.72 -9.64
N PHE A 15 3.69 -13.68 -9.99
CA PHE A 15 3.16 -12.76 -8.98
C PHE A 15 2.15 -13.45 -8.06
N LEU A 16 1.32 -14.35 -8.60
CA LEU A 16 0.34 -15.12 -7.84
C LEU A 16 0.94 -16.34 -7.14
N ASP A 17 2.26 -16.43 -7.05
CA ASP A 17 2.90 -17.40 -6.17
C ASP A 17 2.36 -17.27 -4.74
N SER A 18 2.25 -18.42 -4.07
CA SER A 18 1.68 -18.56 -2.74
C SER A 18 2.30 -17.60 -1.73
N GLU A 19 3.60 -17.31 -1.85
CA GLU A 19 4.31 -16.42 -0.93
C GLU A 19 3.88 -14.96 -1.09
N ASN A 20 3.75 -14.46 -2.32
CA ASN A 20 3.31 -13.09 -2.58
C ASN A 20 1.87 -12.86 -2.10
N VAL A 21 0.98 -13.82 -2.36
CA VAL A 21 -0.41 -13.77 -1.88
C VAL A 21 -0.46 -13.80 -0.34
N ARG A 22 0.38 -14.63 0.28
CA ARG A 22 0.52 -14.69 1.74
C ARG A 22 0.99 -13.36 2.31
N LEU A 23 2.02 -12.75 1.74
CA LEU A 23 2.57 -11.46 2.17
C LEU A 23 1.53 -10.33 2.09
N ILE A 24 0.79 -10.23 0.99
CA ILE A 24 -0.31 -9.26 0.85
C ILE A 24 -1.36 -9.49 1.93
N SER A 25 -1.74 -10.75 2.15
CA SER A 25 -2.77 -11.11 3.14
C SER A 25 -2.35 -10.76 4.56
N VAL A 26 -1.08 -11.00 4.93
CA VAL A 26 -0.53 -10.65 6.24
C VAL A 26 -0.55 -9.15 6.46
N GLN A 27 -0.10 -8.35 5.48
CA GLN A 27 -0.09 -6.90 5.60
C GLN A 27 -1.51 -6.30 5.68
N ALA A 28 -2.45 -6.87 4.92
CA ALA A 28 -3.87 -6.49 5.01
C ALA A 28 -4.47 -6.80 6.39
N GLN A 29 -4.19 -7.98 6.94
CA GLN A 29 -4.63 -8.36 8.29
C GLN A 29 -4.03 -7.44 9.35
N GLU A 30 -2.78 -7.02 9.18
CA GLU A 30 -2.13 -6.11 10.11
C GLU A 30 -2.82 -4.74 10.16
N ILE A 31 -3.18 -4.16 9.00
CA ILE A 31 -3.96 -2.92 8.94
C ILE A 31 -5.28 -3.08 9.71
N CYS A 32 -6.03 -4.16 9.45
CA CYS A 32 -7.29 -4.41 10.13
C CYS A 32 -7.11 -4.59 11.65
N LYS A 33 -6.05 -5.29 12.07
CA LYS A 33 -5.70 -5.50 13.48
C LYS A 33 -5.42 -4.17 14.18
N PHE A 34 -4.54 -3.34 13.63
CA PHE A 34 -4.21 -2.05 14.24
C PHE A 34 -5.39 -1.09 14.25
N TYR A 35 -6.20 -1.09 13.19
CA TYR A 35 -7.43 -0.31 13.17
C TYR A 35 -8.37 -0.73 14.29
N ARG A 36 -8.62 -2.03 14.47
CA ARG A 36 -9.45 -2.55 15.57
C ARG A 36 -8.89 -2.19 16.93
N GLN A 37 -7.57 -2.28 17.13
CA GLN A 37 -6.94 -1.92 18.40
C GLN A 37 -7.14 -0.44 18.74
N LYS A 38 -6.98 0.45 17.75
CA LYS A 38 -7.06 1.91 17.90
C LYS A 38 -8.48 2.42 18.04
N TYR A 39 -9.38 1.98 17.17
CA TYR A 39 -10.75 2.51 17.05
C TYR A 39 -11.81 1.63 17.71
N LYS A 40 -11.44 0.44 18.21
CA LYS A 40 -12.37 -0.56 18.79
C LYS A 40 -13.48 -1.01 17.83
N ILE A 41 -13.25 -0.85 16.52
CA ILE A 41 -14.17 -1.22 15.44
C ILE A 41 -13.56 -2.34 14.61
N ASP A 42 -14.34 -3.37 14.31
CA ASP A 42 -13.90 -4.50 13.48
C ASP A 42 -14.20 -4.24 12.00
N LEU A 43 -13.15 -4.05 11.20
CA LEU A 43 -13.24 -3.93 9.73
C LEU A 43 -13.31 -5.31 9.04
N VAL A 44 -12.93 -6.40 9.73
CA VAL A 44 -12.74 -7.73 9.14
C VAL A 44 -14.06 -8.41 8.80
N LYS A 45 -15.17 -7.95 9.39
CA LYS A 45 -16.49 -8.52 9.14
C LYS A 45 -17.07 -8.02 7.81
N GLY A 46 -16.70 -8.64 6.69
CA GLY A 46 -17.52 -8.59 5.47
C GLY A 46 -16.82 -8.62 4.12
N LYS A 47 -17.56 -8.14 3.11
CA LYS A 47 -17.20 -8.06 1.69
C LYS A 47 -16.09 -7.03 1.40
N TYR A 48 -15.94 -6.01 2.24
CA TYR A 48 -15.04 -4.87 2.02
C TYR A 48 -13.56 -5.29 1.96
N VAL A 49 -13.06 -6.02 2.97
CA VAL A 49 -11.67 -6.49 3.00
C VAL A 49 -11.37 -7.41 1.81
N LYS A 50 -12.31 -8.31 1.49
CA LYS A 50 -12.19 -9.19 0.32
C LYS A 50 -12.12 -8.39 -0.99
N ASN A 51 -12.98 -7.41 -1.17
CA ASN A 51 -12.99 -6.55 -2.35
C ASN A 51 -11.69 -5.74 -2.46
N ALA A 52 -11.23 -5.15 -1.35
CA ALA A 52 -9.98 -4.38 -1.29
C ALA A 52 -8.76 -5.25 -1.63
N LEU A 53 -8.71 -6.50 -1.13
CA LEU A 53 -7.67 -7.46 -1.50
C LEU A 53 -7.68 -7.77 -3.00
N ILE A 54 -8.86 -8.05 -3.58
CA ILE A 54 -9.00 -8.31 -5.02
C ILE A 54 -8.55 -7.10 -5.84
N LYS A 55 -8.96 -5.89 -5.46
CA LYS A 55 -8.54 -4.64 -6.11
C LYS A 55 -7.02 -4.45 -6.01
N THR A 56 -6.43 -4.71 -4.85
CA THR A 56 -4.97 -4.63 -4.62
C THR A 56 -4.20 -5.56 -5.55
N ILE A 57 -4.57 -6.85 -5.58
CA ILE A 57 -3.94 -7.86 -6.43
C ILE A 57 -4.06 -7.49 -7.91
N ARG A 58 -5.25 -7.08 -8.35
CA ARG A 58 -5.48 -6.66 -9.74
C ARG A 58 -4.65 -5.43 -10.10
N HIS A 59 -4.60 -4.44 -9.22
CA HIS A 59 -3.81 -3.23 -9.44
C HIS A 59 -2.31 -3.54 -9.51
N TYR A 60 -1.83 -4.44 -8.65
CA TYR A 60 -0.45 -4.90 -8.67
C TYR A 60 -0.10 -5.58 -10.00
N ILE A 61 -0.91 -6.53 -10.46
CA ILE A 61 -0.70 -7.22 -11.74
C ILE A 61 -0.71 -6.22 -12.91
N ALA A 62 -1.64 -5.25 -12.89
CA ALA A 62 -1.70 -4.21 -13.91
C ALA A 62 -0.43 -3.34 -13.91
N TYR A 63 0.04 -2.92 -12.74
CA TYR A 63 1.29 -2.17 -12.58
C TYR A 63 2.49 -2.95 -13.16
N LEU A 64 2.61 -4.25 -12.86
CA LEU A 64 3.71 -5.06 -13.40
C LEU A 64 3.67 -5.21 -14.91
N LYS A 65 2.47 -5.27 -15.49
CA LYS A 65 2.30 -5.29 -16.94
C LYS A 65 2.68 -3.95 -17.57
N GLU A 66 2.21 -2.85 -16.99
CA GLU A 66 2.42 -1.50 -17.50
C GLU A 66 3.91 -1.13 -17.55
N PHE A 67 4.65 -1.43 -16.48
CA PHE A 67 6.07 -1.08 -16.37
C PHE A 67 7.03 -2.21 -16.80
N ASP A 68 6.51 -3.25 -17.45
CA ASP A 68 7.25 -4.46 -17.85
C ASP A 68 8.18 -5.04 -16.76
N CYS A 69 7.67 -5.07 -15.52
CA CYS A 69 8.44 -5.51 -14.36
C CYS A 69 8.12 -6.96 -13.98
N ARG A 70 9.12 -7.67 -13.47
CA ARG A 70 8.95 -8.96 -12.77
C ARG A 70 9.20 -8.75 -11.29
N VAL A 71 8.44 -9.41 -10.42
CA VAL A 71 8.67 -9.38 -8.97
C VAL A 71 9.20 -10.71 -8.47
N THR A 72 10.14 -10.63 -7.55
CA THR A 72 10.54 -11.75 -6.69
C THR A 72 9.79 -11.73 -5.36
N SER A 73 9.39 -10.54 -4.89
CA SER A 73 8.58 -10.31 -3.69
C SER A 73 7.77 -9.02 -3.83
N VAL A 74 6.70 -8.90 -3.05
CA VAL A 74 5.86 -7.69 -3.02
C VAL A 74 6.55 -6.53 -2.30
N ASP A 75 6.55 -5.35 -2.91
CA ASP A 75 6.96 -4.10 -2.25
C ASP A 75 5.99 -3.74 -1.10
N PHE A 76 6.56 -3.59 0.10
CA PHE A 76 5.87 -3.22 1.33
C PHE A 76 5.01 -1.95 1.16
N TYR A 77 5.60 -0.83 0.73
CA TYR A 77 4.90 0.45 0.66
C TYR A 77 3.77 0.43 -0.36
N LYS A 78 3.93 -0.29 -1.48
CA LYS A 78 2.85 -0.49 -2.46
C LYS A 78 1.66 -1.18 -1.82
N VAL A 79 1.88 -2.27 -1.08
CA VAL A 79 0.79 -3.03 -0.47
C VAL A 79 0.04 -2.21 0.58
N TYR A 80 0.73 -1.54 1.52
CA TYR A 80 0.04 -0.68 2.50
C TYR A 80 -0.71 0.48 1.83
N ALA A 81 -0.09 1.18 0.88
CA ALA A 81 -0.73 2.31 0.20
C ALA A 81 -1.95 1.86 -0.61
N TRP A 82 -1.82 0.80 -1.42
CA TRP A 82 -2.88 0.35 -2.29
C TRP A 82 -4.01 -0.33 -1.54
N PHE A 83 -3.71 -1.25 -0.63
CA PHE A 83 -4.74 -1.93 0.14
C PHE A 83 -5.50 -0.96 1.02
N SER A 84 -4.82 -0.04 1.72
CA SER A 84 -5.51 0.95 2.57
C SER A 84 -6.39 1.89 1.77
N TYR A 85 -5.94 2.31 0.59
CA TYR A 85 -6.74 3.12 -0.33
C TYR A 85 -7.98 2.38 -0.82
N PHE A 86 -7.82 1.15 -1.34
CA PHE A 86 -8.95 0.36 -1.82
C PHE A 86 -9.89 -0.05 -0.69
N LEU A 87 -9.38 -0.29 0.52
CA LEU A 87 -10.22 -0.53 1.69
C LEU A 87 -11.01 0.73 2.05
N ALA A 88 -10.38 1.91 2.03
CA ALA A 88 -11.08 3.16 2.26
C ALA A 88 -12.18 3.41 1.21
N GLU A 89 -11.95 3.14 -0.08
CA GLU A 89 -13.01 3.22 -1.11
C GLU A 89 -14.24 2.34 -0.80
N GLU A 90 -14.04 1.18 -0.18
CA GLU A 90 -15.15 0.28 0.19
C GLU A 90 -15.93 0.76 1.42
N LEU A 91 -15.41 1.76 2.15
CA LEU A 91 -16.04 2.30 3.36
C LEU A 91 -16.91 3.50 3.03
N HIS A 92 -18.09 3.56 3.63
CA HIS A 92 -19.07 4.63 3.41
C HIS A 92 -18.98 5.80 4.41
N SER A 93 -18.03 5.75 5.36
CA SER A 93 -17.82 6.80 6.36
C SER A 93 -16.47 7.47 6.16
N LYS A 94 -16.48 8.80 6.03
CA LYS A 94 -15.25 9.62 5.92
C LYS A 94 -14.31 9.43 7.11
N ASP A 95 -14.85 9.25 8.31
CA ASP A 95 -14.04 9.01 9.50
C ASP A 95 -13.36 7.65 9.46
N MET A 96 -14.07 6.63 8.98
CA MET A 96 -13.49 5.29 8.81
C MET A 96 -12.43 5.28 7.70
N GLN A 97 -12.71 5.93 6.57
CA GLN A 97 -11.76 6.14 5.48
C GLN A 97 -10.47 6.79 6.00
N ASN A 98 -10.60 7.91 6.72
CA ASN A 98 -9.48 8.61 7.34
C ASN A 98 -8.73 7.72 8.33
N GLY A 99 -9.44 6.96 9.17
CA GLY A 99 -8.84 6.07 10.14
C GLY A 99 -8.00 4.97 9.50
N VAL A 100 -8.47 4.36 8.39
CA VAL A 100 -7.71 3.34 7.65
C VAL A 100 -6.43 3.93 7.06
N LEU A 101 -6.52 5.09 6.41
CA LEU A 101 -5.36 5.77 5.84
C LEU A 101 -4.35 6.16 6.93
N LYS A 102 -4.81 6.69 8.07
CA LYS A 102 -3.96 7.03 9.22
C LYS A 102 -3.24 5.82 9.79
N VAL A 103 -3.91 4.66 9.88
CA VAL A 103 -3.28 3.41 10.32
C VAL A 103 -2.19 2.99 9.35
N ALA A 104 -2.47 2.97 8.04
CA ALA A 104 -1.49 2.58 7.04
C ALA A 104 -0.26 3.51 7.03
N VAL A 105 -0.49 4.83 7.08
CA VAL A 105 0.60 5.82 7.18
C VAL A 105 1.40 5.64 8.47
N TRP A 106 0.74 5.40 9.60
CA TRP A 106 1.44 5.14 10.86
C TRP A 106 2.34 3.90 10.76
N ILE A 107 1.87 2.79 10.18
CA ILE A 107 2.68 1.57 9.99
C ILE A 107 3.89 1.86 9.09
N MET A 108 3.69 2.59 7.99
CA MET A 108 4.77 2.96 7.07
C MET A 108 5.81 3.87 7.75
N CYS A 109 5.37 4.90 8.48
CA CYS A 109 6.26 5.79 9.24
C CYS A 109 7.00 5.05 10.36
N TYR A 110 6.34 4.13 11.05
CA TYR A 110 6.98 3.30 12.08
C TYR A 110 8.07 2.41 11.48
N THR A 111 7.79 1.79 10.33
CA THR A 111 8.75 0.96 9.59
C THR A 111 9.95 1.78 9.10
N LEU A 112 9.72 2.99 8.59
CA LEU A 112 10.80 3.93 8.26
C LEU A 112 11.67 4.20 9.50
N LYS A 113 11.05 4.51 10.64
CA LYS A 113 11.77 4.81 11.89
C LYS A 113 12.65 3.64 12.36
N LEU A 114 12.15 2.41 12.27
CA LEU A 114 12.93 1.20 12.58
C LEU A 114 14.16 1.03 11.67
N ASN A 115 14.09 1.53 10.44
CA ASN A 115 15.19 1.51 9.47
C ASN A 115 16.06 2.78 9.52
N GLY A 116 15.98 3.58 10.59
CA GLY A 116 16.78 4.80 10.74
C GLY A 116 16.35 5.94 9.81
N ARG A 117 15.14 5.90 9.24
CA ARG A 117 14.55 6.96 8.41
C ARG A 117 13.39 7.61 9.15
N VAL A 118 13.35 8.94 9.24
CA VAL A 118 12.27 9.63 9.96
C VAL A 118 11.74 10.77 9.11
N ILE A 119 10.41 10.83 8.97
CA ILE A 119 9.71 12.02 8.47
C ILE A 119 9.50 12.91 9.69
N THR A 120 10.27 13.99 9.77
CA THR A 120 10.24 14.93 10.91
C THR A 120 9.07 15.92 10.81
N ASP A 121 8.61 16.21 9.59
CA ASP A 121 7.49 17.11 9.34
C ASP A 121 6.15 16.37 9.44
N ILE A 122 5.51 16.47 10.61
CA ILE A 122 4.18 15.91 10.86
C ILE A 122 3.11 16.62 10.02
N GLU A 123 3.28 17.92 9.76
CA GLU A 123 2.33 18.69 8.93
C GLU A 123 2.33 18.19 7.48
N MET A 124 3.49 17.79 6.96
CA MET A 124 3.61 17.12 5.66
C MET A 124 2.82 15.81 5.63
N ILE A 125 2.90 14.99 6.67
CA ILE A 125 2.11 13.75 6.76
C ILE A 125 0.61 14.03 6.75
N GLU A 126 0.16 15.05 7.48
CA GLU A 126 -1.24 15.45 7.47
C GLU A 126 -1.69 15.96 6.10
N LYS A 127 -0.86 16.74 5.41
CA LYS A 127 -1.12 17.20 4.05
C LYS A 127 -1.25 16.03 3.08
N ILE A 128 -0.34 15.06 3.14
CA ILE A 128 -0.38 13.83 2.35
C ILE A 128 -1.70 13.09 2.57
N LEU A 129 -2.12 12.89 3.82
CA LEU A 129 -3.38 12.24 4.15
C LEU A 129 -4.59 12.99 3.59
N ARG A 130 -4.60 14.33 3.67
CA ARG A 130 -5.68 15.17 3.09
C ARG A 130 -5.74 15.06 1.57
N LEU A 131 -4.59 15.02 0.89
CA LEU A 131 -4.53 14.84 -0.57
C LEU A 131 -5.06 13.46 -0.98
N VAL A 132 -4.72 12.40 -0.25
CA VAL A 132 -5.28 11.05 -0.52
C VAL A 132 -6.79 11.02 -0.28
N GLN A 133 -7.28 11.70 0.76
CA GLN A 133 -8.72 11.81 1.05
C GLN A 133 -9.49 12.59 0.00
N ASN A 134 -8.89 13.64 -0.57
CA ASN A 134 -9.53 14.40 -1.64
C ASN A 134 -9.87 13.50 -2.83
N GLU A 135 -8.99 12.56 -3.19
CA GLU A 135 -9.25 11.62 -4.29
C GLU A 135 -10.40 10.66 -3.97
N LEU A 136 -10.51 10.19 -2.73
CA LEU A 136 -11.63 9.35 -2.28
C LEU A 136 -12.98 10.10 -2.25
N GLY A 137 -12.96 11.44 -2.23
CA GLY A 137 -14.14 12.30 -2.20
C GLY A 137 -14.46 12.98 -3.54
N ASP A 138 -14.11 12.36 -4.66
CA ASP A 138 -14.30 12.85 -6.04
C ASP A 138 -13.58 14.17 -6.38
N ARG A 139 -12.59 14.57 -5.56
CA ARG A 139 -11.74 15.74 -5.79
C ARG A 139 -10.35 15.33 -6.30
N SER A 140 -10.33 14.46 -7.30
CA SER A 140 -9.11 13.88 -7.88
C SER A 140 -8.13 14.93 -8.43
N LYS A 141 -8.61 16.12 -8.84
CA LYS A 141 -7.77 17.24 -9.30
C LYS A 141 -6.72 17.69 -8.28
N PHE A 142 -6.98 17.49 -6.99
CA PHE A 142 -6.08 17.85 -5.89
C PHE A 142 -5.69 16.62 -5.06
N GLY A 143 -5.63 15.44 -5.69
CA GLY A 143 -5.21 14.18 -5.08
C GLY A 143 -3.79 13.78 -5.48
N ILE A 144 -3.13 13.01 -4.62
CA ILE A 144 -1.88 12.28 -4.95
C ILE A 144 -2.14 10.79 -5.17
N GLY A 145 -3.26 10.30 -4.65
CA GLY A 145 -3.73 8.93 -4.75
C GLY A 145 -2.89 7.87 -4.09
N LYS A 146 -3.35 6.64 -4.31
CA LYS A 146 -2.67 5.40 -3.94
C LYS A 146 -1.23 5.32 -4.46
N ASN A 147 -0.96 5.93 -5.62
CA ASN A 147 0.37 5.93 -6.24
C ASN A 147 1.31 6.97 -5.62
N GLY A 148 0.84 8.21 -5.44
CA GLY A 148 1.63 9.23 -4.76
C GLY A 148 1.97 8.84 -3.32
N LEU A 149 1.03 8.22 -2.60
CA LEU A 149 1.27 7.73 -1.24
C LEU A 149 2.43 6.72 -1.19
N TYR A 150 2.45 5.70 -2.05
CA TYR A 150 3.57 4.75 -2.04
C TYR A 150 4.87 5.41 -2.49
N MET A 151 4.83 6.29 -3.51
CA MET A 151 6.05 6.91 -4.04
C MET A 151 6.74 7.76 -2.99
N ILE A 152 5.99 8.57 -2.23
CA ILE A 152 6.55 9.39 -1.16
C ILE A 152 7.22 8.51 -0.10
N MET A 153 6.53 7.47 0.38
CA MET A 153 7.09 6.57 1.39
C MET A 153 8.31 5.81 0.86
N LYS A 154 8.28 5.41 -0.41
CA LYS A 154 9.41 4.73 -1.06
C LYS A 154 10.61 5.66 -1.20
N ILE A 155 10.42 6.90 -1.62
CA ILE A 155 11.50 7.91 -1.72
C ILE A 155 12.16 8.09 -0.36
N VAL A 156 11.37 8.32 0.70
CA VAL A 156 11.92 8.48 2.06
C VAL A 156 12.69 7.23 2.51
N SER A 157 12.26 6.03 2.07
CA SER A 157 12.96 4.80 2.42
C SER A 157 14.33 4.63 1.75
N ILE A 158 14.55 5.26 0.59
CA ILE A 158 15.77 5.06 -0.22
C ILE A 158 16.71 6.27 -0.26
N VAL A 159 16.19 7.49 -0.01
CA VAL A 159 17.04 8.68 -0.02
C VAL A 159 18.07 8.55 1.08
N GLU A 160 19.33 8.69 0.70
CA GLU A 160 20.44 8.77 1.64
C GLU A 160 20.31 10.07 2.41
N ILE A 161 20.36 9.98 3.75
CA ILE A 161 20.53 11.16 4.58
C ILE A 161 21.99 11.57 4.38
N SER A 162 22.24 12.46 3.43
CA SER A 162 23.49 13.18 3.37
C SER A 162 23.58 13.99 4.66
N ASN A 163 24.42 13.53 5.59
CA ASN A 163 24.89 14.37 6.68
C ASN A 163 25.64 15.51 5.98
N ALA A 164 24.97 16.66 5.82
CA ALA A 164 25.70 17.88 5.56
C ALA A 164 26.56 18.08 6.81
N ASP A 165 27.88 17.98 6.62
CA ASP A 165 28.88 18.04 7.67
C ASP A 165 28.64 19.24 8.60
N ASN A 166 28.73 18.97 9.91
CA ASN A 166 28.83 19.98 10.97
C ASN A 166 30.12 20.80 10.82
#